data_AF-A0A9W4JHK6-F1
#
_entry.id   AF-A0A9W4JHK6-F1
#
_cell.length_a   1.000
_cell.length_b   1.000
_cell.length_c   1.000
_cell.angle_alpha   90.00
_cell.angle_beta   90.00
_cell.angle_gamma   90.00
#
_symmetry.space_group_name_H-M   'P 1'
#
loop_
_entity.id
_entity.type
_entity.pdbx_description
1 polymer ?
#
loop_
_entity_poly.entity_id
_entity_poly.type
_entity_poly.pdbx_seq_one_letter_code
_entity_poly.pdbx_strand_id
1 'polypeptide(L)'
;MPSRQLLSTLLTSLSSTRWSLTRTLRSDNPLDLNGELRGTATFTAQSPGDWLYCEEGDMPANIGIPMQPGMRWSKKYIWRLGQDTDRISVWFVKVAAGPEEADYLFHDFDFDVDTLVPEEKSAAQKDPGEFVASPVPPEVLASDAGNDTSVLNARGNHLCINDMYRTAYAFRIEPATGQVLSWASRHVVKGPKKGQEIINRYEKGL
;
A
#
# COMPACT_ATOMS: atom_id res chain seq x y z
N MET A 1 9.31 -6.85 -15.71
CA MET A 1 8.88 -7.50 -14.45
C MET A 1 10.08 -7.61 -13.54
N PRO A 2 9.97 -7.21 -12.26
CA PRO A 2 11.05 -7.38 -11.27
C PRO A 2 11.45 -8.84 -11.13
N SER A 3 12.72 -9.10 -10.80
CA SER A 3 13.19 -10.46 -10.52
C SER A 3 12.60 -10.99 -9.22
N ARG A 4 12.47 -12.31 -9.08
CA ARG A 4 12.05 -12.96 -7.83
C ARG A 4 12.88 -12.53 -6.62
N GLN A 5 14.20 -12.38 -6.82
CA GLN A 5 15.10 -11.93 -5.76
C GLN A 5 14.73 -10.53 -5.29
N LEU A 6 14.46 -9.59 -6.21
CA LEU A 6 14.04 -8.24 -5.86
C LEU A 6 12.69 -8.25 -5.11
N LEU A 7 11.72 -9.06 -5.55
CA LEU A 7 10.43 -9.19 -4.88
C LEU A 7 10.55 -9.81 -3.48
N SER A 8 11.41 -10.81 -3.32
CA SER A 8 11.73 -11.40 -2.02
C SER A 8 12.35 -10.35 -1.10
N THR A 9 13.35 -9.61 -1.57
CA THR A 9 14.00 -8.57 -0.78
C THR A 9 13.03 -7.45 -0.41
N LEU A 10 12.13 -7.05 -1.33
CA LEU A 10 11.10 -6.05 -1.06
C LEU A 10 10.24 -6.46 0.15
N LEU A 11 9.67 -7.66 0.15
CA LEU A 11 8.82 -8.14 1.23
C LEU A 11 9.58 -8.37 2.54
N THR A 12 10.79 -8.94 2.46
CA THR A 12 11.65 -9.10 3.64
C THR A 12 11.99 -7.73 4.26
N SER A 13 12.34 -6.74 3.44
CA SER A 13 12.63 -5.38 3.89
C SER A 13 11.41 -4.69 4.50
N LEU A 14 10.21 -4.88 3.92
CA LEU A 14 8.97 -4.37 4.51
C LEU A 14 8.69 -4.95 5.89
N SER A 15 9.06 -6.23 6.11
CA SER A 15 8.86 -6.94 7.39
C SER A 15 9.89 -6.63 8.47
N SER A 16 11.05 -6.07 8.11
CA SER A 16 12.08 -5.68 9.09
C SER A 16 11.81 -4.34 9.78
N THR A 17 10.72 -3.66 9.44
CA THR A 17 10.46 -2.29 9.90
C THR A 17 9.01 -2.13 10.34
N ARG A 18 8.82 -1.49 11.50
CA ARG A 18 7.53 -0.91 11.85
C ARG A 18 7.42 0.45 11.19
N TRP A 19 6.36 0.66 10.43
CA TRP A 19 6.18 1.87 9.64
C TRP A 19 5.29 2.86 10.39
N SER A 20 5.70 4.12 10.44
CA SER A 20 4.82 5.24 10.77
C SER A 20 3.91 5.51 9.56
N LEU A 21 2.60 5.56 9.77
CA LEU A 21 1.59 5.73 8.72
C LEU A 21 0.88 7.07 8.87
N THR A 22 0.94 7.88 7.82
CA THR A 22 0.05 9.03 7.62
C THR A 22 -0.93 8.73 6.49
N ARG A 23 -2.23 8.79 6.78
CA ARG A 23 -3.34 8.47 5.86
C ARG A 23 -4.16 9.71 5.58
N THR A 24 -4.28 10.10 4.31
CA THR A 24 -5.18 11.15 3.86
C THR A 24 -6.43 10.53 3.25
N LEU A 25 -7.59 10.94 3.72
CA LEU A 25 -8.90 10.49 3.28
C LEU A 25 -9.64 11.64 2.59
N ARG A 26 -10.17 11.36 1.40
CA ARG A 26 -11.08 12.22 0.67
C ARG A 26 -12.26 11.41 0.17
N SER A 27 -13.47 11.85 0.46
CA SER A 27 -14.70 11.27 -0.06
C SER A 27 -15.57 12.36 -0.71
N ASP A 28 -16.22 11.99 -1.81
CA ASP A 28 -17.25 12.79 -2.47
C ASP A 28 -18.52 12.89 -1.60
N ASN A 29 -18.71 11.95 -0.66
CA ASN A 29 -19.77 12.00 0.33
C ASN A 29 -19.32 12.79 1.58
N PRO A 30 -19.95 13.92 1.92
CA PRO A 30 -19.55 14.74 3.07
C PRO A 30 -19.82 14.07 4.42
N LEU A 31 -20.62 12.99 4.46
CA LEU A 31 -20.87 12.21 5.68
C LEU A 31 -19.77 11.17 5.95
N ASP A 32 -18.89 10.91 4.99
CA ASP A 32 -17.76 10.01 5.17
C ASP A 32 -16.59 10.73 5.86
N LEU A 33 -15.70 9.92 6.43
CA LEU A 33 -14.45 10.37 7.03
C LEU A 33 -13.57 11.08 5.99
N ASN A 34 -13.24 12.35 6.25
CA ASN A 34 -12.33 13.16 5.46
C ASN A 34 -11.23 13.73 6.37
N GLY A 35 -10.04 13.95 5.81
CA GLY A 35 -8.90 14.53 6.54
C GLY A 35 -7.76 13.54 6.75
N GLU A 36 -6.96 13.78 7.79
CA GLU A 36 -5.76 13.01 8.07
C GLU A 36 -5.95 12.06 9.27
N LEU A 37 -5.47 10.83 9.13
CA LEU A 37 -5.31 9.86 10.20
C LEU A 37 -3.83 9.49 10.34
N ARG A 38 -3.44 9.15 11.57
CA ARG A 38 -2.09 8.65 11.89
C ARG A 38 -2.19 7.27 12.52
N GLY A 39 -1.18 6.46 12.29
CA GLY A 39 -1.12 5.10 12.78
C GLY A 39 0.24 4.45 12.53
N THR A 40 0.26 3.13 12.62
CA THR A 40 1.43 2.31 12.26
C THR A 40 1.04 1.20 11.30
N ALA A 41 2.02 0.69 10.57
CA ALA A 41 1.86 -0.51 9.76
C ALA A 41 2.98 -1.52 10.00
N THR A 42 2.65 -2.80 9.92
CA THR A 42 3.59 -3.92 10.12
C THR A 42 3.35 -5.02 9.09
N PHE A 43 4.40 -5.78 8.81
CA PHE A 43 4.34 -7.01 8.02
C PHE A 43 4.89 -8.16 8.87
N THR A 44 4.03 -9.13 9.20
CA THR A 44 4.41 -10.28 10.02
C THR A 44 4.37 -11.54 9.15
N ALA A 45 5.51 -12.23 9.01
CA ALA A 45 5.55 -13.51 8.31
C ALA A 45 4.61 -14.53 9.00
N GLN A 46 3.70 -15.13 8.24
CA GLN A 46 2.75 -16.15 8.73
C GLN A 46 3.18 -17.55 8.30
N SER A 47 3.60 -17.68 7.04
CA SER A 47 4.06 -18.93 6.44
C SER A 47 5.08 -18.61 5.33
N PRO A 48 5.80 -19.60 4.77
CA PRO A 48 6.74 -19.36 3.69
C PRO A 48 6.07 -18.69 2.47
N GLY A 49 6.39 -17.41 2.26
CA GLY A 49 5.84 -16.60 1.17
C GLY A 49 4.62 -15.75 1.54
N ASP A 50 4.09 -15.85 2.76
CA ASP A 50 2.95 -15.06 3.22
C ASP A 50 3.31 -14.11 4.36
N TRP A 51 2.95 -12.85 4.19
CA TRP A 51 3.07 -11.81 5.20
C TRP A 51 1.70 -11.22 5.51
N LEU A 52 1.32 -11.26 6.77
CA LEU A 52 0.18 -10.51 7.28
C LEU A 52 0.58 -9.03 7.37
N TYR A 53 -0.03 -8.23 6.51
CA TYR A 53 0.05 -6.79 6.54
C TYR A 53 -1.06 -6.23 7.43
N CYS A 54 -0.69 -5.48 8.46
CA CYS A 54 -1.60 -4.84 9.40
C CYS A 54 -1.34 -3.34 9.45
N GLU A 55 -2.40 -2.55 9.44
CA GLU A 55 -2.36 -1.15 9.84
C GLU A 55 -3.29 -0.93 11.03
N GLU A 56 -2.90 -0.01 11.90
CA GLU A 56 -3.73 0.41 13.02
C GLU A 56 -3.42 1.85 13.46
N GLY A 57 -4.41 2.54 14.00
CA GLY A 57 -4.25 3.85 14.59
C GLY A 57 -5.48 4.28 15.38
N ASP A 58 -5.41 5.45 15.99
CA ASP A 58 -6.52 6.03 16.74
C ASP A 58 -7.36 6.92 15.83
N MET A 59 -8.67 6.93 16.07
CA MET A 59 -9.60 7.83 15.40
C MET A 59 -9.53 9.22 16.06
N PRO A 60 -9.36 10.31 15.28
CA PRO A 60 -9.38 11.66 15.82
C PRO A 60 -10.75 11.98 16.40
N ALA A 61 -10.77 12.61 17.58
CA ALA A 61 -12.01 12.97 18.29
C ALA A 61 -12.90 13.99 17.54
N ASN A 62 -12.36 14.70 16.54
CA ASN A 62 -12.99 15.87 15.92
C ASN A 62 -13.59 15.63 14.53
N ILE A 63 -13.66 14.39 14.03
CA ILE A 63 -14.24 14.16 12.71
C ILE A 63 -15.75 13.93 12.80
N GLY A 64 -16.49 15.05 12.87
CA GLY A 64 -17.86 15.24 12.36
C GLY A 64 -19.01 14.39 12.91
N ILE A 65 -18.73 13.30 13.62
CA ILE A 65 -19.68 12.41 14.27
C ILE A 65 -19.31 12.42 15.75
N PRO A 66 -20.29 12.51 16.69
CA PRO A 66 -20.03 12.30 18.11
C PRO A 66 -19.58 10.84 18.33
N MET A 67 -18.31 10.56 18.04
CA MET A 67 -17.66 9.27 18.20
C MET A 67 -17.01 9.24 19.58
N GLN A 68 -17.06 8.09 20.25
CA GLN A 68 -16.47 7.92 21.57
C GLN A 68 -14.94 8.08 21.50
N PRO A 69 -14.32 8.81 22.45
CA PRO A 69 -12.87 8.81 22.61
C PRO A 69 -12.32 7.38 22.73
N GLY A 70 -11.23 7.07 22.01
CA GLY A 70 -10.57 5.75 22.07
C GLY A 70 -10.99 4.74 21.00
N MET A 71 -11.81 5.14 20.02
CA MET A 71 -12.07 4.31 18.83
C MET A 71 -10.77 4.13 18.03
N ARG A 72 -10.44 2.89 17.67
CA ARG A 72 -9.28 2.56 16.82
C ARG A 72 -9.75 2.15 15.43
N TRP A 73 -8.96 2.48 14.42
CA TRP A 73 -9.15 1.94 13.07
C TRP A 73 -8.07 0.90 12.79
N SER A 74 -8.41 -0.12 12.02
CA SER A 74 -7.46 -1.14 11.57
C SER A 74 -7.80 -1.67 10.18
N LYS A 75 -6.80 -2.22 9.51
CA LYS A 75 -6.93 -2.82 8.18
C LYS A 75 -5.92 -3.94 8.05
N LYS A 76 -6.33 -5.07 7.48
CA LYS A 76 -5.49 -6.26 7.31
C LYS A 76 -5.59 -6.83 5.90
N TYR A 77 -4.46 -7.27 5.38
CA TYR A 77 -4.36 -8.05 4.15
C TYR A 77 -3.26 -9.10 4.30
N ILE A 78 -3.29 -10.15 3.48
CA ILE A 78 -2.15 -11.04 3.31
C ILE A 78 -1.47 -10.72 1.99
N TRP A 79 -0.18 -10.39 2.05
CA TRP A 79 0.67 -10.22 0.88
C TRP A 79 1.43 -11.52 0.67
N ARG A 80 1.28 -12.09 -0.54
CA ARG A 80 1.81 -13.40 -0.89
C ARG A 80 2.77 -13.30 -2.06
N LEU A 81 3.99 -13.77 -1.86
CA LEU A 81 4.94 -14.05 -2.94
C LEU A 81 4.69 -15.46 -3.47
N GLY A 82 4.33 -15.57 -4.75
CA GLY A 82 4.08 -16.88 -5.35
C GLY A 82 5.33 -17.75 -5.35
N GLN A 83 5.18 -19.03 -4.98
CA GLN A 83 6.32 -19.96 -4.93
C GLN A 83 6.89 -20.22 -6.33
N ASP A 84 6.00 -20.41 -7.31
CA ASP A 84 6.33 -20.71 -8.70
C ASP A 84 6.04 -19.55 -9.67
N THR A 85 5.62 -18.39 -9.13
CA THR A 85 5.28 -17.21 -9.92
C THR A 85 6.06 -16.02 -9.39
N ASP A 86 6.72 -15.27 -10.27
CA ASP A 86 7.42 -14.02 -9.94
C ASP A 86 6.42 -12.87 -9.72
N ARG A 87 5.45 -13.09 -8.83
CA ARG A 87 4.30 -12.22 -8.60
C ARG A 87 4.02 -12.08 -7.13
N ILE A 88 3.65 -10.86 -6.74
CA ILE A 88 3.06 -10.57 -5.44
C ILE A 88 1.55 -10.45 -5.62
N SER A 89 0.80 -11.06 -4.73
CA SER A 89 -0.67 -10.99 -4.68
C SER A 89 -1.13 -10.49 -3.32
N VAL A 90 -2.24 -9.75 -3.29
CA VAL A 90 -2.85 -9.23 -2.06
C VAL A 90 -4.20 -9.91 -1.86
N TRP A 91 -4.42 -10.43 -0.66
CA TRP A 91 -5.60 -11.21 -0.30
C TRP A 91 -6.35 -10.54 0.83
N PHE A 92 -7.68 -10.58 0.76
CA PHE A 92 -8.50 -10.27 1.91
C PHE A 92 -8.26 -11.28 3.02
N VAL A 93 -8.37 -10.82 4.27
CA VAL A 93 -8.25 -11.68 5.45
C VAL A 93 -9.65 -12.06 5.91
N LYS A 94 -9.86 -13.33 6.25
CA LYS A 94 -11.14 -13.85 6.73
C LYS A 94 -11.58 -13.12 7.99
N VAL A 95 -12.84 -12.73 8.05
CA VAL A 95 -13.47 -12.15 9.26
C VAL A 95 -14.09 -13.29 10.07
N ALA A 96 -13.25 -14.04 10.77
CA ALA A 96 -13.66 -15.17 11.60
C ALA A 96 -12.86 -15.24 12.91
N ALA A 97 -13.39 -15.96 13.90
CA ALA A 97 -12.61 -16.30 15.09
C ALA A 97 -11.53 -17.33 14.74
N GLY A 98 -10.27 -17.08 15.12
CA GLY A 98 -9.16 -17.97 14.82
C GLY A 98 -7.93 -17.24 14.29
N PRO A 99 -6.97 -17.96 13.69
CA PRO A 99 -5.81 -17.35 13.05
C PRO A 99 -6.22 -16.53 11.81
N GLU A 100 -5.39 -15.54 11.48
CA GLU A 100 -5.58 -14.71 10.30
C GLU A 100 -5.28 -15.55 9.05
N GLU A 101 -6.30 -15.74 8.20
CA GLU A 101 -6.21 -16.57 7.01
C GLU A 101 -6.64 -15.81 5.76
N ALA A 102 -6.04 -16.13 4.62
CA ALA A 102 -6.45 -15.57 3.34
C ALA A 102 -7.85 -16.07 2.97
N ASP A 103 -8.70 -15.14 2.50
CA ASP A 103 -10.04 -15.42 2.03
C ASP A 103 -10.06 -15.52 0.49
N TYR A 104 -10.35 -14.41 -0.18
CA TYR A 104 -10.29 -14.30 -1.64
C TYR A 104 -9.28 -13.25 -2.09
N LEU A 105 -8.83 -13.41 -3.34
CA LEU A 105 -7.87 -12.50 -3.97
C LEU A 105 -8.46 -11.11 -4.08
N PHE A 106 -7.72 -10.11 -3.60
CA PHE A 106 -8.02 -8.71 -3.88
C PHE A 106 -7.46 -8.38 -5.28
N HIS A 107 -6.14 -8.36 -5.44
CA HIS A 107 -5.51 -8.18 -6.74
C HIS A 107 -4.08 -8.73 -6.75
N ASP A 108 -3.55 -8.92 -7.95
CA ASP A 108 -2.11 -9.10 -8.16
C ASP A 108 -1.41 -7.75 -8.30
N PHE A 109 -0.09 -7.72 -8.06
CA PHE A 109 0.74 -6.60 -8.45
C PHE A 109 1.07 -6.70 -9.93
N ASP A 110 0.73 -5.65 -10.67
CA ASP A 110 1.28 -5.30 -11.97
C ASP A 110 2.38 -4.27 -11.75
N PHE A 111 3.65 -4.68 -11.88
CA PHE A 111 4.79 -3.77 -11.72
C PHE A 111 5.01 -3.00 -13.01
N ASP A 112 5.18 -1.68 -12.88
CA ASP A 112 5.54 -0.88 -14.04
C ASP A 112 6.97 -1.24 -14.47
N VAL A 113 7.17 -1.45 -15.77
CA VAL A 113 8.44 -1.94 -16.31
C VAL A 113 9.40 -0.77 -16.56
N ASP A 114 8.88 0.45 -16.59
CA ASP A 114 9.62 1.68 -16.94
C ASP A 114 10.25 2.38 -15.71
N THR A 115 10.18 1.82 -14.51
CA THR A 115 10.59 2.49 -13.25
C THR A 115 12.07 2.42 -12.86
N LEU A 116 12.95 1.91 -13.73
CA LEU A 116 14.40 1.89 -13.47
C LEU A 116 15.17 3.05 -14.11
N VAL A 117 14.49 4.09 -14.61
CA VAL A 117 15.13 5.30 -15.12
C VAL A 117 15.07 6.45 -14.09
N PRO A 118 16.16 7.22 -13.91
CA PRO A 118 16.16 8.44 -13.10
C PRO A 118 15.09 9.40 -13.61
N GLU A 119 14.46 10.14 -12.68
CA GLU A 119 13.29 10.99 -12.88
C GLU A 119 13.32 11.86 -14.16
N GLU A 120 12.82 11.33 -15.28
CA GLU A 120 12.34 12.15 -16.40
C GLU A 120 11.05 11.58 -16.97
N LYS A 121 9.95 12.30 -16.67
CA LYS A 121 8.65 12.38 -17.36
C LYS A 121 8.39 11.30 -18.44
N SER A 122 7.98 10.10 -18.06
CA SER A 122 7.28 9.19 -18.97
C SER A 122 5.76 9.31 -18.79
N ALA A 123 5.18 10.31 -19.46
CA ALA A 123 3.76 10.32 -19.76
C ALA A 123 3.49 9.32 -20.90
N ALA A 124 3.62 8.02 -20.62
CA ALA A 124 3.18 6.97 -21.53
C ALA A 124 1.71 6.63 -21.22
N GLN A 125 0.85 7.11 -22.10
CA GLN A 125 -0.60 7.03 -22.05
C GLN A 125 -1.08 5.57 -22.24
N LYS A 126 -1.06 4.78 -21.16
CA LYS A 126 -1.98 3.62 -21.00
C LYS A 126 -3.31 4.16 -20.51
N ASP A 127 -4.41 3.66 -21.09
CA ASP A 127 -5.79 4.11 -20.92
C ASP A 127 -6.06 4.85 -19.59
N PRO A 128 -6.36 6.17 -19.60
CA PRO A 128 -6.52 6.98 -18.38
C PRO A 128 -7.66 6.50 -17.46
N GLY A 129 -8.51 5.57 -17.93
CA GLY A 129 -9.60 4.98 -17.15
C GLY A 129 -9.24 3.73 -16.34
N GLU A 130 -8.14 3.02 -16.64
CA GLU A 130 -7.89 1.67 -16.08
C GLU A 130 -7.03 1.65 -14.81
N PHE A 131 -6.15 2.62 -14.59
CA PHE A 131 -5.27 2.63 -13.42
C PHE A 131 -5.19 4.02 -12.80
N VAL A 132 -4.84 4.05 -11.52
CA VAL A 132 -4.57 5.30 -10.81
C VAL A 132 -3.09 5.56 -10.77
N ALA A 133 -2.70 6.83 -10.86
CA ALA A 133 -1.30 7.22 -10.74
C ALA A 133 -0.73 6.84 -9.37
N SER A 134 0.51 6.34 -9.35
CA SER A 134 1.23 6.06 -8.13
C SER A 134 1.39 7.30 -7.26
N PRO A 135 1.25 7.18 -5.93
CA PRO A 135 1.60 8.26 -5.03
C PRO A 135 3.12 8.45 -4.97
N VAL A 136 3.57 9.63 -4.55
CA VAL A 136 5.00 9.86 -4.27
C VAL A 136 5.32 9.34 -2.86
N PRO A 137 6.27 8.40 -2.70
CA PRO A 137 6.70 7.92 -1.40
C PRO A 137 7.53 9.00 -0.68
N PRO A 138 7.50 9.05 0.67
CA PRO A 138 8.27 10.03 1.44
C PRO A 138 9.74 10.10 1.05
N GLU A 139 10.31 11.30 1.09
CA GLU A 139 11.75 11.49 0.94
C GLU A 139 12.49 10.92 2.14
N VAL A 140 13.73 10.47 1.92
CA VAL A 140 14.59 9.90 2.95
C VAL A 140 15.83 10.77 3.09
N LEU A 141 16.27 10.98 4.33
CA LEU A 141 17.45 11.81 4.58
C LEU A 141 18.71 11.11 4.04
N ALA A 142 19.63 11.90 3.49
CA ALA A 142 20.86 11.42 2.83
C ALA A 142 21.83 10.61 3.74
N SER A 143 21.54 10.47 5.03
CA SER A 143 22.27 9.57 5.92
C SER A 143 21.77 8.13 5.89
N ASP A 144 20.50 7.91 5.52
CA ASP A 144 19.83 6.60 5.53
C ASP A 144 19.82 5.93 4.16
N ALA A 145 20.00 6.72 3.11
CA ALA A 145 20.20 6.26 1.75
C ALA A 145 21.60 6.74 1.34
N GLY A 146 22.44 5.87 0.77
CA GLY A 146 23.48 6.39 -0.12
C GLY A 146 22.85 7.38 -1.12
N ASN A 147 23.62 8.32 -1.68
CA ASN A 147 23.11 9.46 -2.44
C ASN A 147 22.12 9.18 -3.61
N ASP A 148 21.80 7.92 -3.93
CA ASP A 148 20.92 7.51 -5.01
C ASP A 148 19.79 6.57 -4.52
N THR A 149 18.54 6.88 -4.89
CA THR A 149 17.36 6.04 -4.62
C THR A 149 16.56 5.85 -5.90
N SER A 150 15.85 4.72 -6.01
CA SER A 150 14.91 4.47 -7.10
C SER A 150 13.51 4.20 -6.57
N VAL A 151 12.48 4.40 -7.39
CA VAL A 151 11.09 4.15 -7.00
C VAL A 151 10.51 3.02 -7.84
N LEU A 152 10.20 1.89 -7.19
CA LEU A 152 9.51 0.77 -7.81
C LEU A 152 8.00 0.95 -7.69
N ASN A 153 7.30 1.06 -8.82
CA ASN A 153 5.83 1.20 -8.83
C ASN A 153 5.15 -0.13 -9.10
N ALA A 154 4.02 -0.34 -8.42
CA ALA A 154 3.11 -1.45 -8.68
C ALA A 154 1.67 -0.97 -8.63
N ARG A 155 0.76 -1.69 -9.26
CA ARG A 155 -0.67 -1.38 -9.27
C ARG A 155 -1.52 -2.65 -9.32
N GLY A 156 -2.80 -2.51 -9.01
CA GLY A 156 -3.75 -3.60 -9.07
C GLY A 156 -5.18 -3.10 -8.95
N ASN A 157 -6.11 -3.84 -9.54
CA ASN A 157 -7.52 -3.48 -9.59
C ASN A 157 -8.38 -4.64 -9.08
N HIS A 158 -9.53 -4.32 -8.48
CA HIS A 158 -10.49 -5.31 -8.01
C HIS A 158 -11.92 -4.77 -8.12
N LEU A 159 -12.77 -5.44 -8.91
CA LEU A 159 -14.18 -5.08 -8.98
C LEU A 159 -14.93 -5.80 -7.86
N CYS A 160 -15.31 -5.05 -6.83
CA CYS A 160 -16.14 -5.57 -5.76
C CYS A 160 -17.60 -5.19 -6.04
N ILE A 161 -18.35 -6.16 -6.57
CA ILE A 161 -19.77 -6.01 -6.93
C ILE A 161 -19.96 -4.88 -7.95
N ASN A 162 -20.22 -3.65 -7.49
CA ASN A 162 -20.48 -2.46 -8.32
C ASN A 162 -19.43 -1.36 -8.14
N ASP A 163 -18.44 -1.58 -7.29
CA ASP A 163 -17.43 -0.59 -6.93
C ASP A 163 -16.07 -1.02 -7.47
N MET A 164 -15.47 -0.17 -8.29
CA MET A 164 -14.14 -0.40 -8.85
C MET A 164 -13.08 0.10 -7.88
N TYR A 165 -12.30 -0.82 -7.31
CA TYR A 165 -11.14 -0.52 -6.48
C TYR A 165 -9.89 -0.49 -7.35
N ARG A 166 -9.25 0.67 -7.44
CA ARG A 166 -7.95 0.83 -8.10
C ARG A 166 -6.91 1.17 -7.06
N THR A 167 -5.81 0.43 -7.06
CA THR A 167 -4.71 0.63 -6.12
C THR A 167 -3.41 0.84 -6.88
N ALA A 168 -2.61 1.81 -6.44
CA ALA A 168 -1.23 1.97 -6.83
C ALA A 168 -0.31 2.03 -5.61
N TYR A 169 0.92 1.58 -5.78
CA TYR A 169 1.97 1.51 -4.79
C TYR A 169 3.24 2.12 -5.39
N ALA A 170 4.03 2.75 -4.52
CA ALA A 170 5.36 3.24 -4.84
C ALA A 170 6.29 2.89 -3.68
N PHE A 171 7.36 2.17 -3.97
CA PHE A 171 8.37 1.77 -3.00
C PHE A 171 9.68 2.49 -3.32
N ARG A 172 10.13 3.39 -2.44
CA ARG A 172 11.46 3.98 -2.55
C ARG A 172 12.46 2.96 -2.05
N ILE A 173 13.38 2.54 -2.91
CA ILE A 173 14.37 1.51 -2.63
C ILE A 173 15.79 2.03 -2.79
N GLU A 174 16.70 1.46 -2.01
CA GLU A 174 18.14 1.52 -2.30
C GLU A 174 18.43 0.60 -3.51
N PRO A 175 18.95 1.12 -4.65
CA PRO A 175 19.03 0.34 -5.89
C PRO A 175 19.94 -0.89 -5.81
N ALA A 176 21.02 -0.79 -5.03
CA ALA A 176 22.02 -1.86 -4.91
C ALA A 176 21.51 -3.06 -4.12
N THR A 177 20.66 -2.83 -3.11
CA THR A 177 20.19 -3.89 -2.20
C THR A 177 18.73 -4.25 -2.42
N GLY A 178 17.92 -3.32 -2.94
CA GLY A 178 16.46 -3.44 -2.98
C GLY A 178 15.79 -3.17 -1.64
N GLN A 179 16.51 -2.66 -0.64
CA GLN A 179 15.95 -2.30 0.66
C GLN A 179 14.91 -1.19 0.50
N VAL A 180 13.73 -1.36 1.09
CA VAL A 180 12.69 -0.32 1.14
C VAL A 180 13.03 0.69 2.22
N LEU A 181 13.11 1.96 1.80
CA LEU A 181 13.45 3.08 2.66
C LEU A 181 12.20 3.84 3.10
N SER A 182 11.22 3.96 2.21
CA SER A 182 9.89 4.50 2.44
C SER A 182 8.95 3.95 1.38
N TRP A 183 7.63 4.02 1.61
CA TRP A 183 6.67 3.63 0.59
C TRP A 183 5.36 4.40 0.73
N ALA A 184 4.53 4.32 -0.30
CA ALA A 184 3.20 4.91 -0.31
C ALA A 184 2.22 4.04 -1.10
N SER A 185 0.95 4.14 -0.74
CA SER A 185 -0.15 3.51 -1.48
C SER A 185 -1.28 4.51 -1.73
N ARG A 186 -1.95 4.38 -2.87
CA ARG A 186 -3.11 5.18 -3.24
C ARG A 186 -4.22 4.23 -3.64
N HIS A 187 -5.36 4.37 -2.99
CA HIS A 187 -6.57 3.62 -3.30
C HIS A 187 -7.65 4.58 -3.76
N VAL A 188 -8.25 4.30 -4.91
CA VAL A 188 -9.42 5.03 -5.40
C VAL A 188 -10.54 4.02 -5.58
N VAL A 189 -11.69 4.34 -4.99
CA VAL A 189 -12.91 3.54 -5.13
C VAL A 189 -13.95 4.39 -5.83
N LYS A 190 -14.43 3.91 -6.98
CA LYS A 190 -15.48 4.57 -7.76
C LYS A 190 -16.59 3.59 -8.07
N GLY A 191 -17.82 4.00 -7.78
CA GLY A 191 -19.04 3.25 -8.06
C GLY A 191 -20.26 4.18 -8.02
N PRO A 192 -21.48 3.66 -8.26
CA PRO A 192 -22.69 4.49 -8.37
C PRO A 192 -22.98 5.37 -7.16
N LYS A 193 -22.52 4.96 -5.97
CA LYS A 193 -22.70 5.67 -4.69
C LYS A 193 -21.40 5.88 -3.92
N LYS A 194 -20.25 5.53 -4.52
CA LYS A 194 -18.95 5.60 -3.86
C LYS A 194 -17.99 6.44 -4.68
N GLY A 195 -17.33 7.36 -4.01
CA GLY A 195 -16.26 8.16 -4.57
C GLY A 195 -15.29 8.48 -3.46
N GLN A 196 -14.29 7.63 -3.29
CA GLN A 196 -13.32 7.77 -2.21
C GLN A 196 -11.89 7.65 -2.75
N GLU A 197 -11.01 8.44 -2.18
CA GLU A 197 -9.58 8.40 -2.38
C GLU A 197 -8.88 8.32 -1.01
N ILE A 198 -7.95 7.37 -0.92
CA ILE A 198 -7.12 7.15 0.27
C ILE A 198 -5.67 7.18 -0.19
N ILE A 199 -4.87 8.05 0.39
CA ILE A 199 -3.42 8.08 0.18
C ILE A 199 -2.75 7.76 1.51
N ASN A 200 -1.91 6.72 1.51
CA ASN A 200 -1.12 6.32 2.65
C ASN A 200 0.35 6.58 2.37
N ARG A 201 1.05 7.16 3.35
CA ARG A 201 2.50 7.36 3.33
C ARG A 201 3.11 6.67 4.53
N TYR A 202 4.17 5.92 4.26
CA TYR A 202 4.84 5.06 5.23
C TYR A 202 6.31 5.45 5.32
N GLU A 203 6.73 5.83 6.51
CA GLU A 203 8.11 6.19 6.86
C GLU A 203 8.62 5.20 7.91
N LYS A 204 9.94 5.01 8.01
CA LYS A 204 10.50 4.19 9.08
C LYS A 204 10.06 4.79 10.43
N GLY A 205 9.40 3.98 11.26
CA GLY A 205 9.02 4.40 12.60
C GLY A 205 10.26 4.64 13.46
N LEU A 206 10.22 5.71 14.26
CA LEU A 206 11.19 5.94 15.34
C LEU A 206 11.03 4.88 16.44
#